data_AF-A0AAC9RML2-F1
#
_entry.id   AF-A0AAC9RML2-F1
#
_cell.length_a   1.000
_cell.length_b   1.000
_cell.length_c   1.000
_cell.angle_alpha   90.00
_cell.angle_beta   90.00
_cell.angle_gamma   90.00
#
_symmetry.space_group_name_H-M   'P 1'
#
loop_
_entity.id
_entity.type
_entity.pdbx_description
1 polymer ?
#
loop_
_entity_poly.entity_id
_entity_poly.type
_entity_poly.pdbx_seq_one_letter_code
_entity_poly.pdbx_strand_id
1 'polypeptide(L)' 'MNLETKDMITKKLLDAQEMVRDYEMFSKHTDDKDVAETFKNLAEEAGMQARTLQKLVDKYKRD' A
#
# COMPACT_ATOMS: atom_id res chain seq x y z
N MET A 1 1.46 22.16 6.53
CA MET A 1 0.48 21.61 5.55
C MET A 1 -0.87 21.56 6.25
N ASN A 2 -1.90 22.21 5.69
CA ASN A 2 -3.28 21.94 6.07
C ASN A 2 -3.75 20.82 5.14
N LEU A 3 -3.73 19.57 5.61
CA LEU A 3 -4.23 18.44 4.85
C LEU A 3 -5.69 18.23 5.21
N GLU A 4 -6.57 18.30 4.22
CA GLU A 4 -7.95 17.85 4.44
C GLU A 4 -7.95 16.33 4.62
N THR A 5 -9.00 15.80 5.27
CA THR A 5 -9.13 14.36 5.52
C THR A 5 -8.99 13.53 4.25
N LYS A 6 -9.52 14.04 3.12
CA LYS A 6 -9.39 13.41 1.81
C LYS A 6 -7.94 13.32 1.33
N ASP A 7 -7.14 14.36 1.54
CA ASP A 7 -5.73 14.40 1.13
C ASP A 7 -4.91 13.40 1.94
N MET A 8 -5.17 13.31 3.25
CA MET A 8 -4.47 12.38 4.14
C MET A 8 -4.69 10.93 3.69
N ILE A 9 -5.94 10.56 3.41
CA ILE A 9 -6.30 9.19 3.00
C ILE A 9 -5.75 8.91 1.60
N THR A 10 -5.86 9.87 0.67
CA THR A 10 -5.35 9.71 -0.70
C THR A 10 -3.83 9.52 -0.71
N LYS A 11 -3.10 10.31 0.09
CA LYS A 11 -1.65 10.15 0.24
C LYS A 11 -1.31 8.77 0.80
N LYS A 12 -1.99 8.33 1.86
CA LYS A 12 -1.74 7.00 2.45
C LYS A 12 -2.10 5.85 1.52
N LEU A 13 -3.12 6.01 0.67
CA LEU A 13 -3.44 5.04 -0.37
C LEU A 13 -2.27 4.88 -1.36
N LEU A 14 -1.69 6.00 -1.82
CA LEU A 14 -0.54 5.98 -2.72
C LEU A 14 0.68 5.34 -2.06
N ASP A 15 0.96 5.68 -0.79
CA ASP A 15 2.03 5.07 0.00
C ASP A 15 1.85 3.54 0.07
N ALA A 16 0.65 3.05 0.40
CA ALA A 16 0.37 1.62 0.50
C ALA A 16 0.52 0.91 -0.86
N GLN A 17 0.09 1.54 -1.95
CA GLN A 17 0.28 1.01 -3.30
C GLN A 17 1.77 0.96 -3.72
N GLU A 18 2.57 1.92 -3.27
CA GLU A 18 4.02 1.91 -3.46
C GLU A 18 4.68 0.79 -2.67
N MET A 19 4.29 0.58 -1.41
CA MET A 19 4.77 -0.54 -0.61
C MET A 19 4.48 -1.90 -1.26
N VAL A 20 3.30 -2.10 -1.86
CA VAL A 20 3.00 -3.32 -2.63
C VAL A 20 4.04 -3.52 -3.74
N ARG A 21 4.28 -2.49 -4.55
CA ARG A 21 5.22 -2.54 -5.68
C ARG A 21 6.65 -2.82 -5.21
N ASP A 22 7.08 -2.15 -4.15
CA ASP A 22 8.43 -2.29 -3.61
C ASP A 22 8.66 -3.69 -3.04
N TYR A 23 7.73 -4.19 -2.21
CA TYR A 23 7.84 -5.53 -1.67
C TYR A 23 7.80 -6.60 -2.76
N GLU A 24 6.92 -6.46 -3.76
CA GLU A 24 6.90 -7.37 -4.91
C GLU A 24 8.22 -7.34 -5.69
N MET A 25 8.80 -6.15 -5.91
CA MET A 25 10.07 -6.00 -6.60
C MET A 25 11.22 -6.65 -5.80
N PHE A 26 11.31 -6.34 -4.49
CA PHE A 26 12.39 -6.81 -3.64
C PHE A 26 12.32 -8.32 -3.40
N SER A 27 11.13 -8.89 -3.29
CA SER A 27 10.94 -10.36 -3.19
C SER A 27 11.49 -11.12 -4.40
N LYS A 28 11.62 -10.46 -5.56
CA LYS A 28 12.17 -11.03 -6.80
C LYS A 28 13.67 -10.76 -6.99
N HIS A 29 14.24 -9.87 -6.19
CA HIS A 29 15.64 -9.41 -6.33
C HIS A 29 16.59 -10.03 -5.31
N THR A 30 16.08 -10.49 -4.17
CA THR A 30 16.89 -11.14 -3.14
C THR A 30 16.99 -12.65 -3.39
N ASP A 31 18.18 -13.23 -3.12
CA ASP A 31 18.40 -14.69 -3.13
C ASP A 31 18.10 -15.35 -1.78
N ASP A 32 17.94 -14.55 -0.72
CA ASP A 32 17.53 -15.04 0.60
C ASP A 32 16.04 -15.40 0.58
N LYS A 33 15.76 -16.70 0.77
CA LYS A 33 14.40 -17.25 0.70
C LYS A 33 13.49 -16.73 1.81
N ASP A 34 14.00 -16.58 3.02
CA ASP A 34 13.20 -16.13 4.16
C ASP A 34 12.84 -14.66 3.99
N VAL A 35 13.77 -13.85 3.47
CA VAL A 35 13.52 -12.44 3.13
C VAL A 35 12.53 -12.33 1.97
N ALA A 36 12.69 -13.14 0.91
CA ALA A 36 11.79 -13.14 -0.24
C ALA A 36 10.34 -13.49 0.16
N GLU A 37 10.16 -14.51 0.99
CA GLU A 37 8.86 -14.92 1.50
C GLU A 37 8.24 -13.87 2.43
N THR A 38 9.05 -13.26 3.29
CA THR A 38 8.62 -12.15 4.13
C THR A 38 8.11 -10.97 3.30
N PHE A 39 8.83 -10.57 2.24
CA PHE A 39 8.36 -9.49 1.37
C PHE A 39 7.09 -9.84 0.61
N LYS A 40 6.89 -11.09 0.18
CA LYS A 40 5.62 -11.51 -0.43
C LYS A 40 4.44 -11.34 0.53
N ASN A 41 4.59 -11.78 1.79
CA ASN A 41 3.55 -11.63 2.80
C ASN A 41 3.26 -10.15 3.08
N LEU A 42 4.29 -9.31 3.20
CA LEU A 42 4.13 -7.87 3.41
C LEU A 42 3.48 -7.17 2.20
N ALA A 43 3.73 -7.62 0.97
CA ALA A 43 3.05 -7.12 -0.22
C ALA A 43 1.53 -7.37 -0.15
N GLU A 44 1.12 -8.56 0.30
CA GLU A 44 -0.30 -8.87 0.48
C GLU A 44 -0.95 -8.01 1.57
N GLU A 45 -0.26 -7.82 2.70
CA GLU A 45 -0.72 -6.93 3.78
C GLU A 45 -0.87 -5.48 3.32
N ALA A 46 0.13 -4.96 2.59
CA ALA A 46 0.07 -3.62 1.99
C ALA A 46 -1.09 -3.52 0.98
N GLY A 47 -1.37 -4.59 0.23
CA GLY A 47 -2.54 -4.69 -0.65
C GLY A 47 -3.87 -4.59 0.09
N MET A 48 -3.99 -5.23 1.26
CA MET A 48 -5.16 -5.11 2.13
C MET A 48 -5.32 -3.69 2.68
N GLN A 49 -4.22 -3.04 3.06
CA GLN A 49 -4.21 -1.64 3.49
C GLN A 49 -4.68 -0.71 2.35
N ALA A 50 -4.10 -0.86 1.15
CA ALA A 50 -4.48 -0.11 -0.04
C ALA A 50 -5.97 -0.28 -0.37
N ARG A 51 -6.50 -1.50 -0.31
CA ARG A 51 -7.94 -1.76 -0.54
C ARG A 51 -8.83 -1.08 0.49
N THR A 52 -8.41 -1.06 1.75
CA THR A 52 -9.15 -0.39 2.83
C THR A 52 -9.16 1.12 2.64
N LEU A 53 -8.00 1.71 2.31
CA LEU A 53 -7.86 3.14 2.02
C LEU A 53 -8.64 3.55 0.77
N GLN A 54 -8.65 2.72 -0.28
CA GLN A 54 -9.42 2.97 -1.50
C GLN A 54 -10.91 3.12 -1.19
N LYS A 55 -11.48 2.25 -0.34
CA LYS A 55 -12.89 2.36 0.08
C LYS A 55 -13.18 3.68 0.79
N LEU A 56 -12.24 4.19 1.58
CA LEU A 56 -12.36 5.49 2.24
C LEU A 56 -12.28 6.63 1.22
N VAL A 57 -11.33 6.60 0.29
CA VAL A 57 -11.24 7.59 -0.81
C VAL A 57 -12.54 7.63 -1.62
N ASP A 58 -13.10 6.46 -1.94
CA ASP A 58 -14.33 6.36 -2.74
C ASP A 58 -15.54 6.97 -2.02
N LYS A 59 -15.56 6.96 -0.68
CA LYS A 59 -16.58 7.67 0.11
C LYS A 59 -16.54 9.18 -0.16
N TYR A 60 -15.36 9.80 -0.18
CA TYR A 60 -15.16 11.24 -0.44
C TYR A 60 -15.19 11.64 -1.93
N LYS A 61 -15.43 10.69 -2.84
CA LYS A 61 -15.65 10.96 -4.28
C LYS A 61 -17.12 10.96 -4.67
N ARG A 62 -17.98 10.41 -3.81
CA ARG A 62 -19.44 10.31 -4.03
C ARG A 62 -20.20 11.52 -3.47
N ASP A 63 -19.51 12.36 -2.70
CA ASP A 63 -19.93 13.68 -2.24
C ASP A 63 -19.41 14.75 -3.19
#